data_AF-A0A9X2GHS0-F1
#
_entry.id   AF-A0A9X2GHS0-F1
#
_cell.length_a   1.000
_cell.length_b   1.000
_cell.length_c   1.000
_cell.angle_alpha   90.00
_cell.angle_beta   90.00
_cell.angle_gamma   90.00
#
_symmetry.space_group_name_H-M   'P 1'
#
loop_
_entity.id
_entity.type
_entity.pdbx_description
1 polymer ?
#
loop_
_entity_poly.entity_id
_entity_poly.type
_entity_poly.pdbx_seq_one_letter_code
_entity_poly.pdbx_strand_id
1 'polypeptide(L)' 'MSQIEGGDVSTREVLDRYVAALGGTLKLIADLGDEQLKVS' A
#
# COMPACT_ATOMS: atom_id res chain seq x y z
N MET A 1 0.26 -18.38 12.64
CA MET A 1 1.31 -17.88 11.73
C MET A 1 0.64 -16.82 10.85
N SER A 2 1.13 -15.58 10.85
CA SER A 2 0.52 -14.50 10.04
C SER A 2 1.01 -14.61 8.60
N GLN A 3 0.10 -14.58 7.61
CA GLN A 3 0.44 -14.65 6.18
C GLN A 3 1.32 -13.48 5.71
N ILE A 4 1.29 -12.37 6.46
CA ILE A 4 2.14 -11.19 6.24
C ILE A 4 3.59 -11.49 6.66
N GLU A 5 3.78 -12.23 7.76
CA GLU A 5 5.11 -12.65 8.25
C GLU A 5 5.78 -13.67 7.33
N GLY A 6 4.99 -14.43 6.55
CA GLY A 6 5.50 -15.42 5.60
C GLY A 6 5.88 -14.85 4.22
N GLY A 7 5.69 -13.55 3.98
CA GLY A 7 5.99 -12.90 2.69
C GLY A 7 5.00 -13.23 1.56
N ASP A 8 3.95 -14.00 1.84
CA ASP A 8 2.93 -14.44 0.87
C ASP A 8 1.95 -13.30 0.49
N VAL A 9 1.87 -12.28 1.34
CA VAL A 9 1.06 -11.07 1.12
C VAL A 9 1.96 -9.84 1.25
N SER A 10 2.06 -9.05 0.20
CA SER A 10 2.85 -7.81 0.25
C SER A 10 2.22 -6.80 1.22
N THR A 11 3.04 -6.05 1.95
CA THR A 11 2.58 -4.99 2.86
C THR A 11 1.69 -3.95 2.18
N ARG A 12 1.90 -3.68 0.88
CA ARG A 12 1.00 -2.82 0.09
C ARG A 12 -0.40 -3.42 -0.05
N GLU A 13 -0.50 -4.71 -0.35
CA GLU A 13 -1.78 -5.38 -0.57
C GLU A 13 -2.65 -5.41 0.70
N VAL A 14 -2.01 -5.54 1.87
CA VAL A 14 -2.69 -5.42 3.15
C VAL A 14 -3.26 -4.01 3.36
N LEU A 15 -2.44 -2.99 3.11
CA LEU A 15 -2.84 -1.59 3.24
C LEU A 15 -3.96 -1.23 2.25
N ASP A 16 -3.89 -1.75 1.03
CA ASP A 16 -4.90 -1.53 0.00
C ASP A 16 -6.26 -2.12 0.41
N ARG A 17 -6.28 -3.38 0.88
CA ARG A 17 -7.49 -4.04 1.40
C ARG A 17 -8.08 -3.30 2.60
N TYR A 18 -7.22 -2.81 3.51
CA TYR A 18 -7.65 -2.07 4.68
C TYR A 18 -8.31 -0.73 4.30
N VAL A 19 -7.68 0.04 3.42
CA VAL A 19 -8.22 1.32 2.94
C VAL A 19 -9.51 1.12 2.15
N ALA A 20 -9.58 0.08 1.31
CA ALA A 20 -10.79 -0.26 0.56
C ALA A 20 -11.96 -0.66 1.50
N ALA A 21 -11.70 -1.40 2.58
CA ALA A 21 -12.72 -1.75 3.57
C ALA A 21 -13.32 -0.52 4.29
N LEU A 22 -12.58 0.60 4.33
CA LEU A 22 -13.06 1.88 4.84
C LEU A 22 -13.72 2.76 3.76
N GLY A 23 -13.88 2.25 2.54
CA GLY A 23 -14.44 2.99 1.40
C GLY A 23 -13.46 3.99 0.76
N GLY A 24 -12.16 3.88 1.09
CA GLY A 24 -11.11 4.74 0.56
C GLY A 24 -10.39 4.16 -0.65
N THR A 25 -9.40 4.90 -1.14
CA THR A 25 -8.46 4.44 -2.18
C THR A 25 -7.05 4.74 -1.72
N LEU A 26 -6.18 3.72 -1.68
CA LEU A 26 -4.78 3.90 -1.32
C LEU A 26 -4.06 4.65 -2.45
N LYS A 27 -3.35 5.73 -2.10
CA LYS A 27 -2.47 6.46 -3.02
C LYS A 27 -1.08 6.48 -2.40
N LEU A 28 -0.10 5.84 -3.04
CA LEU A 28 1.29 5.95 -2.64
C LEU A 28 1.93 7.09 -3.43
N ILE A 29 2.47 8.06 -2.71
CA ILE A 29 3.23 9.18 -3.27
C ILE A 29 4.64 9.02 -2.73
N ALA A 30 5.59 8.74 -3.63
CA ALA A 30 7.00 8.81 -3.31
C ALA A 30 7.47 10.22 -3.61
N ASP A 31 8.04 10.87 -2.60
CA ASP A 31 8.73 12.14 -2.73
C ASP A 31 10.22 11.84 -2.96
N LEU A 32 10.72 12.17 -4.15
CA LEU A 32 12.11 11.99 -4.57
C LEU A 32 12.83 13.35 -4.66
N GLY A 33 12.41 14.33 -3.87
CA GLY A 33 13.01 15.66 -3.81
C GLY A 33 12.49 16.57 -4.93
N ASP A 34 12.95 16.32 -6.16
CA ASP A 34 12.60 17.15 -7.32
C ASP A 34 11.42 16.55 -8.12
N GLU A 35 11.05 15.29 -7.80
CA GLU A 35 10.00 14.56 -8.48
C GLU A 35 9.06 13.90 -7.46
N GLN A 36 7.75 13.98 -7.74
CA GLN A 36 6.75 13.18 -7.04
C GLN A 36 6.24 12.08 -7.96
N LEU A 37 6.45 10.83 -7.56
CA LEU A 37 5.92 9.67 -8.27
C LEU A 37 4.63 9.21 -7.57
N LYS A 38 3.52 9.27 -8.30
CA LYS A 38 2.22 8.77 -7.84
C LYS A 38 2.00 7.37 -8.39
N VAL A 39 1.85 6.40 -7.50
CA VAL A 39 1.45 5.03 -7.84
C VAL A 39 0.03 4.83 -7.34
N SER A 40 -0.93 4.95 -8.27
CA SER A 40 -2.33 4.54 -8.09
C SER A 40 -2.46 3.07 -8.47
#